data_AF-A0A963LWP6-F1
#
_entry.id   AF-A0A963LWP6-F1
#
_cell.length_a   1.000
_cell.length_b   1.000
_cell.length_c   1.000
_cell.angle_alpha   90.00
_cell.angle_beta   90.00
_cell.angle_gamma   90.00
#
_symmetry.space_group_name_H-M   'P 1'
#
loop_
_entity.id
_entity.type
_entity.pdbx_description
1 polymer ?
#
loop_
_entity_poly.entity_id
_entity_poly.type
_entity_poly.pdbx_seq_one_letter_code
_entity_poly.pdbx_strand_id
1 'polypeptide(L)'
;AIDHHVVTETLARKPRGREQEALQDRLAELAMTPLDMRRPLWQFHLVEDYQGGSAMMVRIHHCIADGIALIAVTQSLVDGGAPPPAPAPASSHGAGDGHDVQDWIAETFIRPFTGLAVKAIGSAGEGVAGAFDLLAEPQKGVEKGMAGGAEVARLAYQLMRDASAL
;
A
#
# COMPACT_ATOMS: atom_id res chain seq x y z
N ALA A 1 31.26 -9.48 -9.35
CA ALA A 1 30.17 -9.06 -10.28
C ALA A 1 28.93 -8.62 -9.50
N ILE A 2 28.56 -9.36 -8.46
CA ILE A 2 27.48 -9.01 -7.53
C ILE A 2 27.89 -7.97 -6.48
N ASP A 3 29.19 -7.86 -6.18
CA ASP A 3 29.75 -7.04 -5.10
C ASP A 3 29.55 -5.54 -5.28
N HIS A 4 29.23 -5.08 -6.50
CA HIS A 4 28.88 -3.68 -6.78
C HIS A 4 27.38 -3.42 -6.67
N HIS A 5 26.58 -4.47 -6.67
CA HIS A 5 25.13 -4.40 -6.64
C HIS A 5 24.55 -4.78 -5.29
N VAL A 6 25.32 -5.41 -4.40
CA VAL A 6 24.97 -5.61 -3.00
C VAL A 6 25.99 -4.86 -2.16
N VAL A 7 25.56 -3.76 -1.57
CA VAL A 7 26.40 -2.88 -0.76
C VAL A 7 25.95 -2.98 0.69
N THR A 8 26.82 -3.46 1.56
CA THR A 8 26.59 -3.35 3.00
C THR A 8 27.08 -1.98 3.45
N GLU A 9 26.22 -1.20 4.10
CA GLU A 9 26.56 0.15 4.56
C GLU A 9 26.03 0.42 5.98
N THR A 10 26.76 1.28 6.70
CA THR A 10 26.34 1.78 8.01
C THR A 10 25.75 3.18 7.84
N LEU A 11 24.59 3.42 8.46
CA LEU A 11 23.94 4.74 8.41
C LEU A 11 24.73 5.78 9.18
N ALA A 12 24.57 7.05 8.77
CA ALA A 12 25.13 8.18 9.50
C ALA A 12 24.60 8.21 10.94
N ARG A 13 25.47 8.49 11.90
CA ARG A 13 25.10 8.50 13.31
C ARG A 13 24.18 9.68 13.61
N LYS A 14 22.97 9.40 14.09
CA LYS A 14 22.02 10.37 14.63
C LYS A 14 21.83 10.14 16.13
N PRO A 15 21.27 11.11 16.88
CA PRO A 15 20.83 10.89 18.25
C PRO A 15 19.89 9.68 18.38
N ARG A 16 19.91 8.99 19.52
CA ARG A 16 18.99 7.87 19.79
C ARG A 16 17.53 8.29 19.58
N GLY A 17 16.77 7.46 18.90
CA GLY A 17 15.37 7.73 18.51
C GLY A 17 15.21 8.46 17.18
N ARG A 18 16.31 8.80 16.48
CA ARG A 18 16.30 9.42 15.14
C ARG A 18 16.96 8.54 14.07
N GLU A 19 17.02 7.24 14.32
CA GLU A 19 17.57 6.24 13.39
C GLU A 19 16.81 6.23 12.05
N GLN A 20 15.48 6.41 12.11
CA GLN A 20 14.62 6.52 10.93
C GLN A 20 15.00 7.67 10.01
N GLU A 21 15.43 8.80 10.58
CA GLU A 21 15.86 9.94 9.77
C GLU A 21 17.19 9.67 9.08
N ALA A 22 18.10 8.94 9.73
CA ALA A 22 19.35 8.52 9.09
C ALA A 22 19.08 7.66 7.84
N LEU A 23 18.09 6.76 7.94
CA LEU A 23 17.67 5.92 6.82
C LEU A 23 16.98 6.73 5.73
N GLN A 24 16.11 7.68 6.10
CA GLN A 24 15.42 8.57 5.15
C GLN A 24 16.37 9.50 4.41
N ASP A 25 17.32 10.11 5.11
CA ASP A 25 18.38 10.94 4.51
C ASP A 25 19.16 10.11 3.48
N ARG A 26 19.52 8.88 3.85
CA ARG A 26 20.26 7.98 2.96
C ARG A 26 19.44 7.58 1.73
N LEU A 27 18.17 7.23 1.92
CA LEU A 27 17.25 6.94 0.83
C LEU A 27 17.09 8.15 -0.10
N ALA A 28 17.01 9.36 0.44
CA ALA A 28 16.90 10.58 -0.35
C ALA A 28 18.13 10.81 -1.23
N GLU A 29 19.34 10.62 -0.67
CA GLU A 29 20.59 10.67 -1.45
C GLU A 29 20.61 9.63 -2.58
N LEU A 30 20.23 8.39 -2.27
CA LEU A 30 20.17 7.30 -3.24
C LEU A 30 19.14 7.54 -4.35
N ALA A 31 18.00 8.15 -4.03
CA ALA A 31 16.98 8.52 -5.01
C ALA A 31 17.47 9.61 -5.99
N MET A 32 18.35 10.50 -5.54
CA MET A 32 18.91 11.59 -6.35
C MET A 32 20.17 11.21 -7.14
N THR A 33 20.77 10.07 -6.81
CA THR A 33 21.97 9.58 -7.50
C THR A 33 21.55 8.76 -8.73
N PRO A 34 22.11 8.99 -9.94
CA PRO A 34 21.82 8.11 -11.09
C PRO A 34 22.50 6.74 -10.94
N LEU A 35 21.92 5.69 -11.53
CA LEU A 35 22.57 4.38 -11.65
C LEU A 35 23.60 4.40 -12.79
N ASP A 36 24.70 3.66 -12.64
CA ASP A 36 25.73 3.52 -13.67
C ASP A 36 25.18 2.72 -14.86
N MET A 37 24.96 3.38 -16.00
CA MET A 37 24.40 2.77 -17.21
C MET A 37 25.32 1.76 -17.90
N ARG A 38 26.58 1.63 -17.48
CA ARG A 38 27.52 0.63 -18.00
C ARG A 38 27.36 -0.73 -17.32
N ARG A 39 26.46 -0.83 -16.35
CA ARG A 39 26.23 -2.01 -15.51
C ARG A 39 24.73 -2.34 -15.46
N PRO A 40 24.36 -3.54 -14.99
CA PRO A 40 22.97 -3.83 -14.65
C PRO A 40 22.37 -2.72 -13.77
N LEU A 41 21.23 -2.18 -14.18
CA LEU A 41 20.61 -0.99 -13.55
C LEU A 41 19.81 -1.35 -12.30
N TRP A 42 20.46 -2.05 -11.36
CA TRP A 42 19.89 -2.41 -10.07
C TRP A 42 20.95 -2.40 -8.97
N GLN A 43 20.52 -2.14 -7.73
CA GLN A 43 21.37 -2.15 -6.54
C GLN A 43 20.55 -2.38 -5.26
N PHE A 44 21.11 -3.16 -4.34
CA PHE A 44 20.66 -3.40 -2.98
C PHE A 44 21.66 -2.78 -2.01
N HIS A 45 21.14 -2.04 -1.03
CA HIS A 45 21.92 -1.51 0.09
C HIS A 45 21.40 -2.13 1.38
N LEU A 46 22.25 -2.83 2.12
CA LEU A 46 21.92 -3.53 3.36
C LEU A 46 22.52 -2.78 4.54
N VAL A 47 21.67 -2.41 5.48
CA VAL A 47 22.06 -1.89 6.80
C VAL A 47 21.79 -3.00 7.80
N GLU A 48 22.86 -3.64 8.29
CA GLU A 48 22.74 -4.81 9.18
C GLU A 48 22.24 -4.44 10.57
N ASP A 49 22.61 -3.26 11.08
CA ASP A 49 22.32 -2.79 12.44
C ASP A 49 21.31 -1.61 12.44
N TYR A 50 20.03 -1.92 12.30
CA TYR A 50 18.95 -0.94 12.29
C TYR A 50 17.84 -1.29 13.29
N GLN A 51 17.73 -0.49 14.36
CA GLN A 51 16.70 -0.64 15.41
C GLN A 51 16.56 -2.08 15.99
N GLY A 52 17.66 -2.83 16.06
CA GLY A 52 17.67 -4.21 16.57
C GLY A 52 17.36 -5.28 15.52
N GLY A 53 17.22 -4.90 14.26
CA GLY A 53 17.18 -5.79 13.10
C GLY A 53 17.99 -5.20 11.94
N SER A 54 17.58 -5.46 10.70
CA SER A 54 18.25 -4.94 9.50
C SER A 54 17.29 -4.17 8.60
N ALA A 55 17.81 -3.26 7.78
CA ALA A 55 17.05 -2.53 6.77
C ALA A 55 17.67 -2.73 5.39
N MET A 56 16.83 -2.89 4.37
CA MET A 56 17.26 -3.03 2.98
C MET A 56 16.65 -1.94 2.12
N MET A 57 17.49 -1.25 1.34
CA MET A 57 17.09 -0.23 0.38
C MET A 57 17.35 -0.76 -1.03
N VAL A 58 16.32 -0.71 -1.87
CA VAL A 58 16.33 -1.31 -3.22
C VAL A 58 16.20 -0.22 -4.27
N ARG A 59 17.07 -0.26 -5.29
CA ARG A 59 17.07 0.69 -6.42
C ARG A 59 17.08 -0.09 -7.71
N ILE A 60 16.04 0.04 -8.52
CA ILE A 60 15.93 -0.67 -9.79
C ILE A 60 15.34 0.27 -10.83
N HIS A 61 15.95 0.30 -12.01
CA HIS A 61 15.50 1.15 -13.10
C HIS A 61 14.22 0.60 -13.74
N HIS A 62 13.24 1.48 -14.01
CA HIS A 62 11.92 1.13 -14.55
C HIS A 62 11.97 0.40 -15.90
N CYS A 63 13.05 0.53 -16.68
CA CYS A 63 13.19 -0.23 -17.93
C CYS A 63 13.39 -1.74 -17.71
N ILE A 64 13.76 -2.17 -16.49
CA ILE A 64 13.99 -3.58 -16.14
C ILE A 64 12.71 -4.24 -15.67
N ALA A 65 11.85 -3.50 -14.96
CA ALA A 65 10.60 -4.00 -14.43
C ALA A 65 9.57 -2.88 -14.36
N ASP A 66 8.34 -3.17 -14.77
CA ASP A 66 7.18 -2.35 -14.45
C ASP A 66 7.03 -2.31 -12.92
N GLY A 67 6.87 -1.12 -12.34
CA GLY A 67 7.12 -0.87 -10.91
C GLY A 67 6.32 -1.78 -9.95
N ILE A 68 5.20 -2.33 -10.42
CA ILE A 68 4.30 -3.22 -9.68
C ILE A 68 4.90 -4.63 -9.52
N ALA A 69 5.51 -5.21 -10.56
CA ALA A 69 6.11 -6.54 -10.48
C ALA A 69 7.30 -6.56 -9.51
N LEU A 70 8.02 -5.45 -9.42
CA LEU A 70 9.15 -5.31 -8.53
C LEU A 70 8.77 -5.23 -7.06
N ILE A 71 7.66 -4.54 -6.76
CA ILE A 71 7.11 -4.46 -5.40
C ILE A 71 6.70 -5.85 -4.92
N ALA A 72 6.08 -6.67 -5.78
CA ALA A 72 5.69 -8.04 -5.43
C ALA A 72 6.89 -8.93 -5.08
N VAL A 73 7.97 -8.88 -5.87
CA VAL A 73 9.22 -9.62 -5.56
C VAL A 73 9.85 -9.12 -4.27
N THR A 74 9.90 -7.80 -4.06
CA THR A 74 10.48 -7.22 -2.84
C THR A 74 9.68 -7.60 -1.60
N GLN A 75 8.35 -7.61 -1.68
CA GLN A 75 7.47 -8.05 -0.60
C GLN A 75 7.64 -9.54 -0.29
N SER A 76 7.86 -10.38 -1.31
CA SER A 76 8.10 -11.82 -1.11
C SER A 76 9.41 -12.13 -0.34
N LEU A 77 10.33 -11.16 -0.24
CA LEU A 77 11.58 -11.28 0.51
C LEU A 77 11.43 -10.90 1.99
N VAL A 78 10.30 -10.33 2.42
CA VAL A 78 10.07 -9.84 3.79
C VAL A 78 9.06 -10.74 4.50
N ASP A 79 9.32 -11.10 5.76
CA ASP A 79 8.37 -11.88 6.56
C ASP A 79 7.03 -11.13 6.69
N GLY A 80 5.94 -11.81 6.30
CA GLY A 80 4.60 -11.23 6.19
C GLY A 80 4.18 -10.83 4.76
N GLY A 81 5.07 -10.93 3.78
CA GLY A 81 4.74 -10.86 2.36
C GLY A 81 4.15 -12.17 1.83
N ALA A 82 3.38 -12.10 0.73
CA ALA A 82 2.93 -13.29 0.03
C ALA A 82 4.14 -14.09 -0.46
N PRO A 83 4.12 -15.44 -0.37
CA PRO A 83 5.25 -16.25 -0.80
C PRO A 83 5.62 -15.95 -2.26
N PRO A 84 6.92 -15.94 -2.61
CA PRO A 84 7.33 -15.78 -4.00
C PRO A 84 6.68 -16.89 -4.84
N PRO A 85 6.32 -16.62 -6.11
CA PRO A 85 5.73 -17.64 -6.95
C PRO A 85 6.68 -18.85 -7.00
N ALA A 86 6.15 -20.02 -6.66
CA ALA A 86 6.90 -21.26 -6.79
C ALA A 86 7.29 -21.42 -8.27
N PRO A 87 8.54 -21.82 -8.59
CA PRO A 87 8.86 -22.21 -9.95
C PRO A 87 7.91 -23.35 -10.31
N ALA A 88 7.05 -23.14 -11.30
CA ALA A 88 6.27 -24.23 -11.85
C ALA A 88 7.26 -25.34 -12.23
N PRO A 89 6.97 -26.62 -11.90
CA PRO A 89 7.83 -27.71 -12.33
C PRO A 89 8.01 -27.56 -13.84
N ALA A 90 9.27 -27.60 -14.29
CA ALA A 90 9.62 -27.43 -15.69
C ALA A 90 9.02 -28.57 -16.52
N SER A 91 7.74 -28.48 -16.87
CA SER A 91 7.17 -29.20 -17.98
C SER A 91 7.60 -28.47 -19.24
N SER A 92 8.64 -29.02 -19.84
CA SER A 92 9.05 -28.89 -21.23
C SER A 92 8.06 -28.18 -22.16
N HIS A 93 8.55 -27.10 -22.77
CA HIS A 93 8.20 -26.63 -24.12
C HIS A 93 6.72 -26.37 -24.44
N GLY A 94 6.33 -25.10 -24.35
CA GLY A 94 5.17 -24.55 -25.05
C GLY A 94 5.16 -23.02 -24.94
N ALA A 95 5.25 -22.33 -26.07
CA ALA A 95 5.00 -20.89 -26.12
C ALA A 95 3.52 -20.58 -25.83
N GLY A 96 3.24 -19.57 -25.02
CA GLY A 96 1.89 -19.13 -24.60
C GLY A 96 1.78 -19.17 -23.07
N ASP A 97 1.34 -18.16 -22.35
CA ASP A 97 0.43 -17.07 -22.67
C ASP A 97 0.68 -15.92 -21.67
N GLY A 98 0.60 -14.66 -22.11
CA GLY A 98 0.76 -13.48 -21.24
C GLY A 98 -0.38 -13.29 -20.23
N HIS A 99 -1.43 -14.11 -20.34
CA HIS A 99 -2.61 -14.05 -19.49
C HIS A 99 -2.34 -14.47 -18.03
N ASP A 100 -1.44 -15.41 -17.74
CA ASP A 100 -1.30 -15.96 -16.38
C ASP A 100 -0.78 -14.92 -15.35
N VAL A 101 0.18 -14.09 -15.78
CA VAL A 101 0.71 -12.98 -14.97
C VAL A 101 -0.26 -11.80 -14.91
N GLN A 102 -0.95 -11.51 -16.03
CA GLN A 102 -1.93 -10.42 -16.08
C GLN A 102 -3.16 -10.72 -15.22
N ASP A 103 -3.64 -11.95 -15.25
CA ASP A 103 -4.77 -12.43 -14.44
C ASP A 103 -4.42 -12.37 -12.96
N TRP A 104 -3.22 -12.82 -12.58
CA TRP A 104 -2.75 -12.70 -11.21
C TRP A 104 -2.63 -11.24 -10.71
N ILE A 105 -2.10 -10.33 -11.54
CA ILE A 105 -2.02 -8.89 -11.22
C ILE A 105 -3.43 -8.32 -11.06
N ALA A 106 -4.35 -8.69 -11.95
CA ALA A 106 -5.73 -8.24 -11.90
C ALA A 106 -6.42 -8.69 -10.60
N GLU A 107 -6.19 -9.93 -10.16
CA GLU A 107 -6.78 -10.47 -8.95
C GLU A 107 -6.21 -9.87 -7.66
N THR A 108 -4.88 -9.65 -7.61
CA THR A 108 -4.19 -9.25 -6.38
C THR A 108 -4.25 -7.75 -6.14
N PHE A 109 -4.14 -6.95 -7.19
CA PHE A 109 -4.02 -5.50 -7.07
C PHE A 109 -5.21 -4.74 -7.66
N ILE A 110 -5.75 -5.15 -8.81
CA ILE A 110 -6.84 -4.39 -9.45
C ILE A 110 -8.18 -4.64 -8.74
N ARG A 111 -8.52 -5.90 -8.43
CA ARG A 111 -9.80 -6.26 -7.78
C ARG A 111 -10.07 -5.50 -6.47
N PRO A 112 -9.12 -5.32 -5.53
CA PRO A 112 -9.37 -4.55 -4.32
C PRO A 112 -9.75 -3.09 -4.61
N PHE A 113 -9.04 -2.42 -5.53
CA PHE A 113 -9.32 -1.03 -5.89
C PHE A 113 -10.59 -0.89 -6.72
N THR A 114 -10.84 -1.80 -7.66
CA THR A 114 -12.10 -1.83 -8.43
C THR A 114 -13.28 -2.14 -7.52
N GLY A 115 -13.14 -3.04 -6.55
CA GLY A 115 -14.17 -3.32 -5.54
C GLY A 115 -14.49 -2.09 -4.69
N LEU A 116 -13.47 -1.32 -4.31
CA LEU A 116 -13.63 -0.07 -3.57
C LEU A 116 -14.33 1.01 -4.43
N ALA A 117 -13.97 1.13 -5.70
CA ALA A 117 -14.58 2.06 -6.65
C ALA A 117 -16.05 1.70 -6.95
N VAL A 118 -16.35 0.42 -7.20
CA VAL A 118 -17.72 -0.07 -7.42
C VAL A 118 -18.58 0.15 -6.18
N LYS A 119 -18.02 -0.09 -4.98
CA LYS A 119 -18.72 0.17 -3.72
C LYS A 119 -18.97 1.67 -3.49
N ALA A 120 -18.01 2.53 -3.84
CA ALA A 120 -18.19 3.98 -3.77
C ALA A 120 -19.29 4.47 -4.74
N ILE A 121 -19.27 4.01 -6.00
CA ILE A 121 -20.32 4.32 -6.99
C ILE A 121 -21.68 3.80 -6.54
N GLY A 122 -21.74 2.57 -6.00
CA GLY A 122 -22.96 2.00 -5.43
C GLY A 122 -23.51 2.84 -4.28
N SER A 123 -22.66 3.22 -3.31
CA SER A 123 -23.06 4.06 -2.17
C SER A 123 -23.51 5.47 -2.59
N ALA A 124 -22.88 6.05 -3.62
CA ALA A 124 -23.32 7.33 -4.19
C ALA A 124 -24.67 7.17 -4.90
N GLY A 125 -24.88 6.07 -5.63
CA GLY A 125 -26.14 5.73 -6.28
C GLY A 125 -27.29 5.52 -5.28
N GLU A 126 -27.03 4.81 -4.17
CA GLU A 126 -28.00 4.63 -3.07
C GLU A 126 -28.30 5.95 -2.36
N GLY A 127 -27.32 6.83 -2.20
CA GLY A 127 -27.53 8.18 -1.65
C GLY A 127 -28.42 9.06 -2.54
N VAL A 128 -28.25 8.98 -3.86
CA VAL A 128 -29.08 9.70 -4.83
C VAL A 128 -30.49 9.09 -4.91
N ALA A 129 -30.61 7.76 -4.94
CA ALA A 129 -31.91 7.08 -4.91
C ALA A 129 -32.66 7.38 -3.61
N GLY A 130 -31.99 7.36 -2.46
CA GLY A 130 -32.56 7.76 -1.18
C GLY A 130 -32.99 9.22 -1.12
N ALA A 131 -32.27 10.13 -1.81
CA ALA A 131 -32.68 11.52 -1.97
C ALA A 131 -33.91 11.68 -2.87
N PHE A 132 -34.02 10.90 -3.94
CA PHE A 132 -35.21 10.85 -4.79
C PHE A 132 -36.41 10.23 -4.05
N ASP A 133 -36.22 9.16 -3.27
CA ASP A 133 -37.26 8.56 -2.44
C ASP A 133 -37.71 9.51 -1.32
N LEU A 134 -36.81 10.30 -0.74
CA LEU A 134 -37.13 11.37 0.22
C LEU A 134 -37.94 12.51 -0.42
N LEU A 135 -37.70 12.81 -1.70
CA LEU A 135 -38.47 13.81 -2.45
C LEU A 135 -39.82 13.29 -2.93
N ALA A 136 -39.89 12.01 -3.30
CA ALA A 136 -41.12 11.35 -3.76
C ALA A 136 -42.07 10.99 -2.61
N GLU A 137 -41.53 10.58 -1.46
CA GLU A 137 -42.30 10.16 -0.28
C GLU A 137 -41.79 10.81 1.03
N PRO A 138 -41.94 12.15 1.18
CA PRO A 138 -41.37 12.90 2.31
C PRO A 138 -41.90 12.47 3.69
N GLN A 139 -43.10 11.87 3.73
CA GLN A 139 -43.79 11.45 4.94
C GLN A 139 -43.06 10.26 5.63
N LYS A 140 -42.49 9.33 4.85
CA LYS A 140 -41.81 8.12 5.38
C LYS A 140 -40.36 8.36 5.79
N GLY A 141 -39.69 9.33 5.15
CA GLY A 141 -38.30 9.69 5.46
C GLY A 141 -38.13 10.39 6.81
N VAL A 142 -39.12 11.17 7.23
CA VAL A 142 -39.12 11.91 8.50
C VAL A 142 -39.27 10.96 9.71
N GLU A 143 -40.12 9.93 9.61
CA GLU A 143 -40.30 8.92 10.66
C GLU A 143 -39.02 8.12 10.93
N LYS A 144 -38.30 7.75 9.85
CA LYS A 144 -37.05 6.98 9.94
C LYS A 144 -35.87 7.84 10.44
N GLY A 145 -35.85 9.14 10.10
CA GLY A 145 -34.83 10.10 10.54
C GLY A 145 -34.96 10.53 12.01
N MET A 146 -36.19 10.62 12.54
CA MET A 146 -36.41 11.02 13.93
C MET A 146 -35.94 9.98 14.96
N ALA A 147 -35.99 8.68 14.63
CA ALA A 147 -35.50 7.63 15.53
C ALA A 147 -33.97 7.66 15.68
N GLY A 148 -33.22 7.88 14.60
CA GLY A 148 -31.76 7.94 14.64
C GLY A 148 -31.19 9.27 15.17
N GLY A 149 -31.83 10.39 14.84
CA GLY A 149 -31.36 11.72 15.24
C GLY A 149 -31.44 11.98 16.74
N ALA A 150 -32.46 11.44 17.42
CA ALA A 150 -32.65 11.61 18.85
C ALA A 150 -31.57 10.92 19.70
N GLU A 151 -31.07 9.75 19.26
CA GLU A 151 -29.98 9.05 19.95
C GLU A 151 -28.63 9.75 19.77
N VAL A 152 -28.32 10.21 18.55
CA VAL A 152 -27.08 10.96 18.27
C VAL A 152 -27.04 12.28 19.05
N ALA A 153 -28.16 12.99 19.12
CA ALA A 153 -28.26 14.22 19.90
C ALA A 153 -28.08 13.99 21.41
N ARG A 154 -28.64 12.89 21.95
CA ARG A 154 -28.43 12.50 23.35
C ARG A 154 -26.97 12.16 23.65
N LEU A 155 -26.33 11.41 22.75
CA LEU A 155 -24.93 11.02 22.90
C LEU A 155 -24.00 12.25 22.88
N ALA A 156 -24.22 13.17 21.93
CA ALA A 156 -23.47 14.41 21.83
C ALA A 156 -23.67 15.31 23.07
N TYR A 157 -24.89 15.40 23.58
CA TYR A 157 -25.20 16.17 24.78
C TYR A 157 -24.53 15.58 26.04
N GLN A 158 -24.52 14.25 26.18
CA GLN A 158 -23.85 13.59 27.30
C GLN A 158 -22.34 13.81 27.26
N LEU A 159 -21.72 13.69 26.09
CA LEU A 159 -20.28 13.93 25.90
C LEU A 159 -19.88 15.37 26.25
N MET A 160 -20.68 16.37 25.83
CA MET A 160 -20.41 17.77 26.19
C MET A 160 -20.58 18.03 27.69
N ARG A 161 -21.59 17.41 28.32
CA ARG A 161 -21.82 17.57 29.76
C ARG A 161 -20.66 16.99 30.57
N ASP A 162 -20.19 15.80 30.22
CA ASP A 162 -19.10 15.15 30.93
C ASP A 162 -17.76 15.88 30.73
N ALA A 163 -17.55 16.50 29.56
CA ALA A 163 -16.40 17.37 29.31
C ALA A 163 -16.42 18.68 30.11
N SER A 164 -17.61 19.18 30.51
CA SER A 164 -17.76 20.38 31.33
C SER A 164 -17.63 20.14 32.84
N ALA A 165 -17.51 18.86 33.26
CA ALA A 165 -17.42 18.45 34.66
C ALA A 165 -15.98 18.07 35.11
N LEU A 166 -14.98 18.23 34.23
CA LEU A 166 -13.54 18.10 34.49
C LEU A 166 -12.86 19.48 34.54
#